data_AF-A0A2I0IQ51-F1
#
_entry.id   AF-A0A2I0IQ51-F1
#
_cell.length_a   1.000
_cell.length_b   1.000
_cell.length_c   1.000
_cell.angle_alpha   90.00
_cell.angle_beta   90.00
_cell.angle_gamma   90.00
#
_symmetry.space_group_name_H-M   'P 1'
#
loop_
_entity.id
_entity.type
_entity.pdbx_description
1 polymer ?
#
loop_
_entity_poly.entity_id
_entity_poly.type
_entity_poly.pdbx_seq_one_letter_code
_entity_poly.pdbx_strand_id
1 'polypeptide(L)'
;YHGGTNFGRTAGGPYMTTSYDYDAPLDEYGNLNQPKWGHLKELHAVLHSIEKPLTEGNITNIDLGNSVYATIYATPEKSSCFLGNTNQTSDATVVFQGNSFSVPAWSVSILPDCKTEEYNTAKVNTQTSVMVKKPNQAEDQPAALNWKWRPESIDDTALHGKGHASTHQIIDQKTAANDASDYLWYMT
;
A
#
# COMPACT_ATOMS: atom_id res chain seq x y z
N TYR A 1 3.79 0.56 4.68
CA TYR A 1 4.58 -0.40 3.85
C TYR A 1 4.04 -1.82 3.97
N HIS A 2 3.61 -2.21 5.17
CA HIS A 2 2.73 -3.37 5.39
C HIS A 2 1.46 -2.86 6.06
N GLY A 3 0.30 -3.33 5.60
CA GLY A 3 -0.99 -2.97 6.17
C GLY A 3 -1.39 -3.92 7.30
N GLY A 4 -1.53 -5.21 6.99
CA GLY A 4 -1.83 -6.27 7.96
C GLY A 4 -3.31 -6.48 8.19
N THR A 5 -3.70 -6.77 9.43
CA THR A 5 -5.06 -7.19 9.80
C THR A 5 -5.54 -6.46 11.06
N ASN A 6 -6.78 -5.97 11.03
CA ASN A 6 -7.49 -5.43 12.18
C ASN A 6 -8.02 -6.58 13.04
N PHE A 7 -7.18 -7.12 13.93
CA PHE A 7 -7.57 -8.22 14.82
C PHE A 7 -8.49 -7.76 15.95
N GLY A 8 -9.28 -8.70 16.47
CA GLY A 8 -10.24 -8.44 17.53
C GLY A 8 -11.35 -7.51 17.06
N ARG A 9 -11.88 -6.69 17.98
CA ARG A 9 -13.00 -5.77 17.71
C ARG A 9 -12.65 -4.29 17.83
N THR A 10 -11.53 -3.94 18.47
CA THR A 10 -11.16 -2.55 18.78
C THR A 10 -10.19 -1.92 17.79
N ALA A 11 -9.57 -2.70 16.90
CA ALA A 11 -8.52 -2.20 16.01
C ALA A 11 -9.07 -1.52 14.74
N GLY A 12 -10.21 -2.00 14.23
CA GLY A 12 -10.81 -1.48 12.99
C GLY A 12 -11.66 -0.23 13.20
N GLY A 13 -11.67 0.67 12.23
CA GLY A 13 -12.59 1.81 12.20
C GLY A 13 -14.01 1.44 11.73
N PRO A 14 -14.95 2.40 11.73
CA PRO A 14 -16.32 2.18 11.28
C PRO A 14 -16.36 1.60 9.85
N TYR A 15 -17.03 0.47 9.69
CA TYR A 15 -17.19 -0.24 8.41
C TYR A 15 -15.88 -0.62 7.72
N MET A 16 -14.77 -0.67 8.46
CA MET A 16 -13.51 -1.19 7.94
C MET A 16 -13.54 -2.71 8.01
N THR A 17 -13.03 -3.36 6.97
CA THR A 17 -12.86 -4.80 6.96
C THR A 17 -11.80 -5.24 7.96
N THR A 18 -11.85 -6.50 8.36
CA THR A 18 -10.76 -7.15 9.10
C THR A 18 -9.45 -7.07 8.33
N SER A 19 -9.50 -7.25 7.00
CA SER A 19 -8.33 -7.04 6.15
C SER A 19 -7.93 -5.56 6.11
N TYR A 20 -6.64 -5.31 6.28
CA TYR A 20 -6.02 -4.00 6.15
C TYR A 20 -4.87 -4.02 5.12
N ASP A 21 -4.96 -4.90 4.11
CA ASP A 21 -3.92 -5.17 3.10
C ASP A 21 -3.39 -3.91 2.39
N TYR A 22 -4.29 -3.00 2.01
CA TYR A 22 -3.98 -1.72 1.37
C TYR A 22 -3.27 -1.82 0.00
N ASP A 23 -3.26 -2.99 -0.64
CA ASP A 23 -2.39 -3.27 -1.79
C ASP A 23 -0.95 -2.85 -1.49
N ALA A 24 -0.50 -3.08 -0.26
CA ALA A 24 0.80 -2.65 0.21
C ALA A 24 1.91 -3.51 -0.43
N PRO A 25 3.18 -3.04 -0.47
CA PRO A 25 4.31 -3.84 -0.94
C PRO A 25 4.49 -5.17 -0.20
N LEU A 26 4.09 -5.23 1.07
CA LEU A 26 3.93 -6.49 1.79
C LEU A 26 2.43 -6.72 2.00
N ASP A 27 1.91 -7.83 1.49
CA ASP A 27 0.49 -8.18 1.59
C ASP A 27 0.05 -8.36 3.05
N GLU A 28 -1.25 -8.52 3.29
CA GLU A 28 -1.83 -8.75 4.63
C GLU A 28 -1.13 -9.87 5.42
N TYR A 29 -0.60 -10.88 4.74
CA TYR A 29 0.05 -12.05 5.35
C TYR A 29 1.58 -11.90 5.45
N GLY A 30 2.12 -10.77 5.01
CA GLY A 30 3.56 -10.46 5.03
C GLY A 30 4.35 -11.00 3.83
N ASN A 31 3.70 -11.54 2.80
CA ASN A 31 4.40 -11.94 1.57
C ASN A 31 4.76 -10.73 0.72
N LEU A 32 5.73 -10.90 -0.17
CA LEU A 32 6.12 -9.87 -1.13
C LEU A 32 5.02 -9.72 -2.20
N ASN A 33 4.38 -8.56 -2.25
CA ASN A 33 3.43 -8.21 -3.30
C ASN A 33 4.20 -7.76 -4.56
N GLN A 34 4.44 -8.69 -5.48
CA GLN A 34 5.15 -8.41 -6.73
C GLN A 34 4.19 -8.08 -7.88
N PRO A 35 4.54 -7.10 -8.74
CA PRO A 35 5.88 -6.52 -8.91
C PRO A 35 6.19 -5.32 -8.00
N LYS A 36 5.20 -4.81 -7.26
CA LYS A 36 5.28 -3.54 -6.53
C LYS A 36 6.45 -3.47 -5.56
N TRP A 37 6.61 -4.48 -4.71
CA TRP A 37 7.72 -4.54 -3.75
C TRP A 37 9.07 -4.48 -4.45
N GLY A 38 9.27 -5.29 -5.48
CA GLY A 38 10.52 -5.37 -6.21
C GLY A 38 10.83 -4.10 -6.98
N HIS A 39 9.82 -3.52 -7.65
CA HIS A 39 9.96 -2.26 -8.39
C HIS A 39 10.37 -1.11 -7.48
N LEU A 40 9.75 -1.00 -6.30
CA LEU A 40 10.14 -0.02 -5.27
C LEU A 40 11.52 -0.29 -4.67
N LYS A 41 11.91 -1.56 -4.52
CA LYS A 41 13.25 -1.92 -4.08
C LYS A 41 14.31 -1.46 -5.08
N GLU A 42 14.09 -1.68 -6.37
CA GLU A 42 15.00 -1.22 -7.43
C GLU A 42 15.08 0.31 -7.46
N LEU A 43 13.95 1.01 -7.36
CA LEU A 43 13.92 2.46 -7.21
C LEU A 43 14.78 2.94 -6.04
N HIS A 44 14.59 2.36 -4.85
CA HIS A 44 15.35 2.75 -3.67
C HIS A 44 16.85 2.47 -3.82
N ALA A 45 17.23 1.35 -4.45
CA ALA A 45 18.63 1.03 -4.70
C ALA A 45 19.31 2.11 -5.56
N VAL A 46 18.64 2.58 -6.63
CA VAL A 46 19.15 3.66 -7.47
C VAL A 46 19.22 4.97 -6.71
N LEU A 47 18.16 5.33 -5.96
CA LEU A 47 18.16 6.57 -5.15
C LEU A 47 19.28 6.61 -4.11
N HIS A 48 19.55 5.49 -3.42
CA HIS A 48 20.68 5.39 -2.50
C HIS A 48 22.03 5.54 -3.21
N SER A 49 22.18 5.03 -4.44
CA SER A 49 23.43 5.19 -5.22
C SER A 49 23.74 6.66 -5.58
N ILE A 50 22.73 7.53 -5.55
CA ILE A 50 22.82 8.97 -5.87
C ILE A 50 22.49 9.85 -4.66
N GLU A 51 22.57 9.32 -3.45
CA GLU A 51 22.22 10.03 -2.22
C GLU A 51 22.98 11.36 -2.08
N LYS A 52 24.30 11.35 -2.28
CA LYS A 52 25.14 12.55 -2.16
C LYS A 52 24.70 13.70 -3.10
N PRO A 53 24.59 13.50 -4.43
CA PRO A 53 24.09 14.58 -5.29
C PRO A 53 22.65 14.98 -4.99
N LEU A 54 21.79 14.07 -4.51
CA LEU A 54 20.43 14.43 -4.10
C LEU A 54 20.37 15.35 -2.87
N THR A 55 21.26 15.15 -1.90
CA THR A 55 21.23 15.89 -0.62
C THR A 55 22.08 17.15 -0.62
N GLU A 56 23.18 17.17 -1.38
CA GLU A 56 24.17 18.25 -1.38
C GLU A 56 24.25 19.01 -2.72
N GLY A 57 23.66 18.46 -3.78
CA GLY A 57 23.82 18.98 -5.14
C GLY A 57 22.96 20.21 -5.42
N ASN A 58 23.47 21.08 -6.28
CA ASN A 58 22.69 22.16 -6.87
C ASN A 58 21.71 21.58 -7.90
N ILE A 59 20.49 22.11 -7.90
CA ILE A 59 19.40 21.64 -8.76
C ILE A 59 19.28 22.54 -9.98
N THR A 60 19.24 21.96 -11.18
CA THR A 60 18.95 22.66 -12.44
C THR A 60 17.85 21.93 -13.19
N ASN A 61 16.88 22.68 -13.72
CA ASN A 61 15.80 22.14 -14.53
C ASN A 61 15.92 22.62 -15.97
N ILE A 62 15.73 21.71 -16.93
CA ILE A 62 15.79 21.97 -18.36
C ILE A 62 14.54 21.40 -19.02
N ASP A 63 13.87 22.20 -19.82
CA ASP A 63 12.79 21.72 -20.70
C ASP A 63 13.42 21.12 -21.96
N LEU A 64 13.18 19.84 -22.22
CA LEU A 64 13.68 19.12 -23.39
C LEU A 64 12.64 19.07 -24.53
N GLY A 65 11.47 19.68 -24.34
CA GLY A 65 10.34 19.59 -25.24
C GLY A 65 9.58 18.26 -25.11
N ASN A 66 8.52 18.10 -25.88
CA ASN A 66 7.67 16.89 -25.89
C ASN A 66 7.15 16.49 -24.50
N SER A 67 6.90 17.47 -23.63
CA SER A 67 6.48 17.26 -22.23
C SER A 67 7.52 16.55 -21.34
N VAL A 68 8.79 16.51 -21.78
CA VAL A 68 9.90 15.93 -21.03
C VAL A 68 10.76 17.03 -20.40
N TYR A 69 11.00 16.89 -19.11
CA TYR A 69 11.86 17.78 -18.34
C TYR A 69 13.05 17.00 -17.76
N ALA A 70 14.24 17.60 -17.80
CA ALA A 70 15.42 17.09 -17.11
C ALA A 70 15.67 17.87 -15.82
N THR A 71 15.72 17.17 -14.70
CA THR A 71 16.18 17.71 -13.42
C THR A 71 17.56 17.14 -13.11
N ILE A 72 18.54 18.02 -12.96
CA ILE A 72 19.94 17.69 -12.74
C ILE A 72 20.30 18.06 -11.31
N TYR A 73 20.83 17.10 -10.57
CA TYR A 73 21.44 17.28 -9.26
C TYR A 73 22.95 17.16 -9.41
N ALA A 74 23.69 18.24 -9.14
CA ALA A 74 25.12 18.28 -9.39
C ALA A 74 25.92 18.75 -8.16
N THR A 75 26.93 17.96 -7.78
CA THR A 75 28.03 18.35 -6.91
C THR A 75 29.30 18.54 -7.75
N PRO A 76 30.38 19.10 -7.19
CA PRO A 76 31.65 19.22 -7.93
C PRO A 76 32.23 17.88 -8.43
N GLU A 77 31.80 16.76 -7.84
CA GLU A 77 32.36 15.43 -8.08
C GLU A 77 31.42 14.53 -8.91
N LYS A 78 30.10 14.66 -8.75
CA LYS A 78 29.10 13.77 -9.34
C LYS A 78 27.85 14.54 -9.77
N SER A 79 27.21 14.08 -10.84
CA SER A 79 25.91 14.59 -11.25
C SER A 79 24.97 13.42 -11.52
N SER A 80 23.70 13.59 -11.14
CA SER A 80 22.62 12.63 -11.36
C SER A 80 21.41 13.34 -11.95
N CYS A 81 20.74 12.68 -12.88
CA CYS A 81 19.70 13.30 -13.69
C CYS A 81 18.40 12.51 -13.64
N PHE A 82 17.29 13.22 -13.66
CA PHE A 82 15.94 12.68 -13.77
C PHE A 82 15.32 13.21 -15.05
N LEU A 83 14.84 12.33 -15.93
CA LEU A 83 14.10 12.70 -17.13
C LEU A 83 12.63 12.34 -16.90
N GLY A 84 11.78 13.33 -16.66
CA GLY A 84 10.37 13.15 -16.39
C GLY A 84 9.51 13.48 -17.60
N ASN A 85 8.73 12.51 -18.10
CA ASN A 85 7.70 12.72 -19.10
C ASN A 85 6.34 12.90 -18.42
N THR A 86 5.78 14.10 -18.53
CA THR A 86 4.49 14.45 -17.93
C THR A 86 3.30 14.13 -18.84
N ASN A 87 3.54 13.71 -20.09
CA ASN A 87 2.49 13.26 -20.99
C ASN A 87 1.92 11.92 -20.52
N GLN A 88 0.60 11.86 -20.31
CA GLN A 88 -0.06 10.66 -19.77
C GLN A 88 -0.28 9.55 -20.81
N THR A 89 -0.15 9.85 -22.10
CA THR A 89 -0.55 8.94 -23.18
C THR A 89 0.55 8.63 -24.18
N SER A 90 1.52 9.52 -24.34
CA SER A 90 2.50 9.45 -25.42
C SER A 90 3.93 9.34 -24.88
N ASP A 91 4.64 8.32 -25.37
CA ASP A 91 6.07 8.18 -25.17
C ASP A 91 6.82 9.29 -25.90
N ALA A 92 7.97 9.68 -25.37
CA ALA A 92 8.82 10.70 -25.96
C ALA A 92 10.24 10.19 -26.15
N THR A 93 10.88 10.60 -27.24
CA THR A 93 12.33 10.43 -27.43
C THR A 93 12.97 11.81 -27.40
N VAL A 94 13.93 12.01 -26.51
CA VAL A 94 14.63 13.30 -26.34
C VAL A 94 16.13 13.12 -26.38
N VAL A 95 16.83 14.15 -26.87
CA VAL A 95 18.29 14.20 -26.84
C VAL A 95 18.73 15.00 -25.64
N PHE A 96 19.49 14.38 -24.74
CA PHE A 96 20.03 15.00 -23.55
C PHE A 96 21.53 14.72 -23.44
N GLN A 97 22.34 15.78 -23.34
CA GLN A 97 23.81 15.70 -23.30
C GLN A 97 24.43 14.85 -24.43
N GLY A 98 23.83 14.89 -25.63
CA GLY A 98 24.29 14.15 -26.81
C GLY A 98 23.82 12.69 -26.89
N ASN A 99 23.11 12.18 -25.89
CA ASN A 99 22.52 10.84 -25.89
C ASN A 99 21.01 10.90 -26.14
N SER A 100 20.47 9.90 -26.84
CA SER A 100 19.04 9.78 -27.10
C SER A 100 18.39 8.88 -26.04
N PHE A 101 17.33 9.37 -25.39
CA PHE A 101 16.58 8.65 -24.37
C PHE A 101 15.12 8.49 -24.78
N SER A 102 14.62 7.26 -24.69
CA SER A 102 13.19 6.95 -24.82
C SER A 102 12.56 6.91 -23.43
N VAL A 103 11.71 7.90 -23.15
CA VAL A 103 11.02 8.09 -21.87
C VAL A 103 9.53 7.79 -22.08
N PRO A 104 9.03 6.67 -21.54
CA PRO A 104 7.62 6.30 -21.63
C PRO A 104 6.67 7.37 -21.08
N ALA A 105 5.43 7.35 -21.52
CA ALA A 105 4.35 8.17 -20.97
C ALA A 105 4.26 8.01 -19.44
N TRP A 106 3.99 9.12 -18.75
CA TRP A 106 3.78 9.17 -17.29
C TRP A 106 4.91 8.48 -16.50
N SER A 107 6.16 8.79 -16.86
CA SER A 107 7.31 8.12 -16.27
C SER A 107 8.47 9.05 -15.98
N VAL A 108 9.35 8.61 -15.08
CA VAL A 108 10.62 9.25 -14.76
C VAL A 108 11.74 8.24 -14.94
N SER A 109 12.70 8.57 -15.81
CA SER A 109 13.98 7.85 -15.94
C SER A 109 15.01 8.45 -15.00
N ILE A 110 15.76 7.61 -14.29
CA ILE A 110 16.82 7.99 -13.35
C ILE A 110 18.17 7.58 -13.94
N LEU A 111 19.06 8.56 -14.06
CA LEU A 111 20.40 8.42 -14.62
C LEU A 111 21.44 8.82 -13.57
N PRO A 112 22.05 7.87 -12.86
CA PRO A 112 22.99 8.19 -11.78
C PRO A 112 24.25 8.95 -12.17
N ASP A 113 24.61 8.88 -13.45
CA ASP A 113 25.76 9.54 -14.08
C ASP A 113 25.35 10.56 -15.16
N CYS A 114 24.04 10.86 -15.29
CA CYS A 114 23.44 11.66 -16.35
C CYS A 114 23.62 11.13 -17.79
N LYS A 115 24.07 9.88 -17.95
CA LYS A 115 24.36 9.28 -19.27
C LYS A 115 23.63 7.97 -19.50
N THR A 116 23.53 7.13 -18.48
CA THR A 116 22.94 5.79 -18.58
C THR A 116 21.67 5.72 -17.75
N GLU A 117 20.56 5.30 -18.36
CA GLU A 117 19.32 5.02 -17.63
C GLU A 117 19.49 3.72 -16.84
N GLU A 118 19.41 3.81 -15.51
CA GLU A 118 19.47 2.65 -14.62
C GLU A 118 18.07 2.18 -14.19
N TYR A 119 17.12 3.11 -14.09
CA TYR A 119 15.75 2.82 -13.70
C TYR A 119 14.76 3.74 -14.41
N ASN A 120 13.58 3.23 -14.73
CA ASN A 120 12.45 4.04 -15.17
C ASN A 120 11.17 3.58 -14.48
N THR A 121 10.35 4.51 -14.00
CA THR A 121 9.15 4.20 -13.20
C THR A 121 8.09 3.38 -13.94
N ALA A 122 8.07 3.38 -15.26
CA ALA A 122 7.14 2.60 -16.09
C ALA A 122 7.76 1.31 -16.65
N LYS A 123 9.09 1.13 -16.57
CA LYS A 123 9.78 -0.10 -17.01
C LYS A 123 9.93 -1.06 -15.83
N VAL A 124 8.97 -1.97 -15.69
CA VAL A 124 8.93 -2.95 -14.60
C VAL A 124 9.72 -4.20 -14.98
N ASN A 125 10.86 -4.41 -14.33
CA ASN A 125 11.74 -5.58 -14.58
C ASN A 125 11.48 -6.76 -13.63
N THR A 126 10.64 -6.56 -12.62
CA THR A 126 10.39 -7.56 -11.59
C THR A 126 9.28 -8.52 -12.00
N GLN A 127 9.45 -9.80 -11.65
CA GLN A 127 8.46 -10.83 -11.97
C GLN A 127 7.16 -10.58 -11.20
N THR A 128 6.03 -10.55 -11.90
CA THR A 128 4.70 -10.49 -11.28
C THR A 128 4.35 -11.82 -10.58
N SER A 129 3.81 -11.73 -9.36
CA SER A 129 3.28 -12.88 -8.63
C SER A 129 1.75 -12.79 -8.53
N VAL A 130 1.07 -13.93 -8.60
CA VAL A 130 -0.37 -14.02 -8.31
C VAL A 130 -0.56 -14.83 -7.04
N MET A 131 -1.19 -14.21 -6.03
CA MET A 131 -1.51 -14.90 -4.79
C MET A 131 -2.66 -15.89 -5.04
N VAL A 132 -2.50 -17.12 -4.56
CA VAL A 132 -3.51 -18.17 -4.66
C VAL A 132 -3.76 -18.76 -3.30
N LYS A 133 -5.02 -18.76 -2.85
CA LYS A 133 -5.44 -19.50 -1.67
C LYS A 133 -5.61 -20.97 -2.04
N LYS A 134 -4.77 -21.83 -1.48
CA LYS A 134 -4.84 -23.29 -1.67
C LYS A 134 -5.21 -23.96 -0.36
N PRO A 135 -5.91 -25.11 -0.40
CA PRO A 135 -6.07 -25.96 0.78
C PRO A 135 -4.71 -26.27 1.41
N ASN A 136 -4.68 -26.34 2.74
CA ASN A 136 -3.47 -26.68 3.46
C ASN A 136 -3.00 -28.09 3.06
N GLN A 137 -1.78 -28.21 2.55
CA GLN A 137 -1.13 -29.48 2.22
C GLN A 137 -0.11 -29.91 3.28
N ALA A 138 0.04 -29.16 4.38
CA ALA A 138 0.86 -29.61 5.51
C ALA A 138 0.30 -30.88 6.18
N GLU A 139 -1.00 -31.14 5.97
CA GLU A 139 -1.66 -32.39 6.36
C GLU A 139 -2.28 -33.02 5.10
N ASP A 140 -1.90 -34.26 4.76
CA ASP A 140 -2.44 -35.00 3.61
C ASP A 140 -3.97 -35.18 3.69
N GLN A 141 -4.50 -35.20 4.92
CA GLN A 141 -5.93 -35.19 5.23
C GLN A 141 -6.15 -34.23 6.41
N PRO A 142 -6.53 -32.96 6.16
CA PRO A 142 -6.84 -32.04 7.25
C PRO A 142 -7.97 -32.60 8.10
N ALA A 143 -7.76 -32.64 9.41
CA ALA A 143 -8.77 -33.17 10.33
C ALA A 143 -10.08 -32.37 10.21
N ALA A 144 -11.19 -33.07 10.00
CA ALA A 144 -12.50 -32.43 9.98
C ALA A 144 -12.78 -31.77 11.34
N LEU A 145 -13.19 -30.50 11.31
CA LEU A 145 -13.59 -29.77 12.51
C LEU A 145 -14.87 -30.39 13.09
N ASN A 146 -14.81 -30.84 14.35
CA ASN A 146 -15.96 -31.36 15.09
C ASN A 146 -16.72 -30.22 15.75
N TRP A 147 -17.64 -29.61 15.01
CA TRP A 147 -18.41 -28.46 15.49
C TRP A 147 -19.45 -28.84 16.56
N LYS A 148 -19.59 -27.96 17.56
CA LYS A 148 -20.71 -27.95 18.51
C LYS A 148 -21.37 -26.59 18.45
N TRP A 149 -22.68 -26.54 18.64
CA TRP A 149 -23.45 -25.28 18.66
C TRP A 149 -24.13 -25.10 20.01
N ARG A 150 -24.29 -23.84 20.42
CA ARG A 150 -25.10 -23.42 21.56
C ARG A 150 -25.89 -22.18 21.13
N PRO A 151 -27.22 -22.16 21.32
CA PRO A 151 -28.00 -20.97 20.99
C PRO A 151 -27.72 -19.85 22.00
N GLU A 152 -27.68 -18.61 21.53
CA GLU A 152 -27.67 -17.44 22.41
C GLU A 152 -29.06 -17.31 23.06
N SER A 153 -29.09 -17.22 24.38
CA SER A 153 -30.34 -17.19 25.14
C SER A 153 -30.93 -15.78 25.17
N ILE A 154 -32.05 -15.58 24.46
CA ILE A 154 -32.73 -14.28 24.37
C ILE A 154 -34.01 -14.19 25.22
N ASP A 155 -34.58 -15.33 25.62
CA ASP A 155 -35.99 -15.41 25.98
C ASP A 155 -36.36 -14.59 27.23
N ASP A 156 -35.76 -14.83 28.40
CA ASP A 156 -36.27 -14.21 29.64
C ASP A 156 -35.99 -12.70 29.75
N THR A 157 -34.83 -12.25 29.25
CA THR A 157 -34.41 -10.84 29.34
C THR A 157 -35.12 -9.97 28.30
N ALA A 158 -35.18 -10.43 27.04
CA ALA A 158 -35.77 -9.65 25.94
C ALA A 158 -37.29 -9.70 25.95
N LEU A 159 -37.92 -10.84 26.28
CA LEU A 159 -39.38 -10.95 26.32
C LEU A 159 -40.00 -10.15 27.48
N HIS A 160 -39.31 -10.07 28.62
CA HIS A 160 -39.81 -9.35 29.80
C HIS A 160 -39.26 -7.94 29.94
N GLY A 161 -38.40 -7.47 29.02
CA GLY A 161 -37.75 -6.16 29.09
C GLY A 161 -36.87 -5.96 30.33
N LYS A 162 -36.43 -7.04 30.97
CA LYS A 162 -35.65 -7.01 32.22
C LYS A 162 -34.16 -7.09 31.93
N GLY A 163 -33.60 -5.98 31.46
CA GLY A 163 -32.16 -5.81 31.24
C GLY A 163 -31.35 -5.57 32.52
N HIS A 164 -30.04 -5.39 32.35
CA HIS A 164 -29.12 -5.06 33.44
C HIS A 164 -29.37 -3.66 34.06
N ALA A 165 -29.95 -2.75 33.28
CA ALA A 165 -30.33 -1.40 33.69
C ALA A 165 -31.61 -0.97 32.97
N SER A 166 -32.31 0.04 33.52
CA SER A 166 -33.53 0.62 32.95
C SER A 166 -33.53 2.15 33.08
N THR A 167 -34.13 2.83 32.12
CA THR A 167 -34.24 4.29 32.06
C THR A 167 -35.49 4.70 31.26
N HIS A 168 -35.97 5.92 31.46
CA HIS A 168 -37.15 6.47 30.77
C HIS A 168 -36.80 7.21 29.46
N GLN A 169 -35.59 7.04 28.94
CA GLN A 169 -35.10 7.68 27.71
C GLN A 169 -34.22 6.74 26.90
N ILE A 170 -34.11 6.98 25.59
CA ILE A 170 -33.18 6.24 24.72
C ILE A 170 -31.77 6.80 24.95
N ILE A 171 -30.80 5.93 25.26
CA ILE A 171 -29.40 6.30 25.48
C ILE A 171 -28.58 5.96 24.23
N ASP A 172 -27.61 6.79 23.86
CA ASP A 172 -26.65 6.50 22.80
C ASP A 172 -25.81 5.24 23.10
N GLN A 173 -25.57 4.41 22.08
CA GLN A 173 -24.89 3.12 22.24
C GLN A 173 -23.46 3.26 22.77
N LYS A 174 -22.70 4.25 22.31
CA LYS A 174 -21.31 4.44 22.77
C LYS A 174 -21.29 4.86 24.24
N THR A 175 -22.24 5.69 24.64
CA THR A 175 -22.40 6.10 26.04
C THR A 175 -22.76 4.92 26.94
N ALA A 176 -23.68 4.06 26.50
CA ALA A 176 -24.14 2.93 27.31
C ALA A 176 -23.14 1.76 27.35
N ALA A 177 -22.56 1.38 26.21
CA ALA A 177 -21.67 0.24 26.09
C ALA A 177 -20.19 0.59 26.36
N ASN A 178 -19.80 1.86 26.26
CA ASN A 178 -18.42 2.36 26.42
C ASN A 178 -17.38 1.51 25.66
N ASP A 179 -17.73 1.10 24.44
CA ASP A 179 -16.92 0.20 23.60
C ASP A 179 -16.50 -1.11 24.29
N ALA A 180 -17.24 -1.57 25.31
CA ALA A 180 -16.98 -2.85 25.96
C ALA A 180 -17.44 -4.04 25.09
N SER A 181 -18.47 -3.83 24.25
CA SER A 181 -19.08 -4.81 23.36
C SER A 181 -19.62 -4.13 22.10
N ASP A 182 -19.64 -4.85 20.99
CA ASP A 182 -20.25 -4.40 19.72
C ASP A 182 -21.79 -4.38 19.80
N TYR A 183 -22.36 -5.09 20.78
CA TYR A 183 -23.80 -5.32 20.91
C TYR A 183 -24.39 -4.58 22.11
N LEU A 184 -25.53 -3.92 21.89
CA LEU A 184 -26.38 -3.34 22.92
C LEU A 184 -27.85 -3.66 22.60
N TRP A 185 -28.57 -4.25 23.57
CA TRP A 185 -29.99 -4.55 23.45
C TRP A 185 -30.84 -3.38 23.97
N TYR A 186 -31.70 -2.84 23.10
CA TYR A 186 -32.74 -1.89 23.49
C TYR A 186 -34.05 -2.66 23.67
N MET A 187 -34.62 -2.59 24.87
CA MET A 187 -35.85 -3.30 25.27
C MET A 187 -36.81 -2.30 25.93
N THR A 188 -38.12 -2.53 25.79
CA THR A 188 -39.17 -1.70 26.40
C THR A 188 -40.31 -2.56 26.92
#